data_AF-A0A1G9RK98-F1
#
_entry.id   AF-A0A1G9RK98-F1
#
_cell.length_a   1.000
_cell.length_b   1.000
_cell.length_c   1.000
_cell.angle_alpha   90.00
_cell.angle_beta   90.00
_cell.angle_gamma   90.00
#
_symmetry.space_group_name_H-M   'P 1'
#
loop_
_entity.id
_entity.type
_entity.pdbx_description
1 polymer ?
#
loop_
_entity_poly.entity_id
_entity_poly.type
_entity_poly.pdbx_seq_one_letter_code
_entity_poly.pdbx_strand_id
1 'polypeptide(L)'
;MDMENRDNIAQWPIYFAPGCKLLQLEPQTVSQLYDYLHQLFGTIHLYTRCCGLDDARQHDEEAVFITLCSSCFKVYGDTYANLHMRDFWDIYTDYKDIYPLKDEKELHKKLDTAMEGAFPKEGLDKWYHALKK
;
A
#
# COMPACT_ATOMS: atom_id res chain seq x y z
N MET A 1 -17.83 -5.29 -21.49
CA MET A 1 -17.77 -5.18 -20.02
C MET A 1 -17.70 -3.70 -19.72
N ASP A 2 -18.77 -3.20 -19.12
CA ASP A 2 -19.14 -1.79 -19.13
C ASP A 2 -18.19 -0.95 -18.27
N MET A 3 -17.76 0.19 -18.84
CA MET A 3 -16.90 1.19 -18.19
C MET A 3 -17.53 1.85 -16.96
N GLU A 4 -18.78 1.51 -16.62
CA GLU A 4 -19.55 2.11 -15.53
C GLU A 4 -19.41 1.37 -14.20
N ASN A 5 -18.82 0.16 -14.18
CA ASN A 5 -18.55 -0.61 -12.96
C ASN A 5 -17.05 -0.77 -12.68
N ARG A 6 -16.22 0.08 -13.29
CA ARG A 6 -14.90 0.39 -12.74
C ARG A 6 -15.18 1.26 -11.54
N ASP A 7 -15.14 0.66 -10.35
CA ASP A 7 -15.39 1.32 -9.08
C ASP A 7 -14.91 2.76 -9.11
N ASN A 8 -15.74 3.68 -8.63
CA ASN A 8 -15.55 5.12 -8.68
C ASN A 8 -14.42 5.59 -7.74
N ILE A 9 -13.26 4.91 -7.79
CA ILE A 9 -12.05 5.06 -6.98
C ILE A 9 -11.56 6.51 -7.01
N ALA A 10 -11.69 7.17 -8.16
CA ALA A 10 -11.26 8.55 -8.37
C ALA A 10 -12.19 9.60 -7.74
N GLN A 11 -13.33 9.21 -7.14
CA GLN A 11 -14.23 10.16 -6.48
C GLN A 11 -13.73 10.59 -5.09
N TRP A 12 -12.80 9.83 -4.51
CA TRP A 12 -12.20 10.11 -3.20
C TRP A 12 -10.70 10.37 -3.33
N PRO A 13 -10.07 11.06 -2.36
CA PRO A 13 -8.61 11.14 -2.28
C PRO A 13 -7.98 9.74 -2.29
N ILE A 14 -6.95 9.58 -3.12
CA ILE A 14 -6.25 8.29 -3.28
C ILE A 14 -4.90 8.36 -2.57
N TYR A 15 -4.67 7.39 -1.71
CA TYR A 15 -3.41 7.19 -1.00
C TYR A 15 -2.77 5.88 -1.40
N PHE A 16 -1.50 5.94 -1.81
CA PHE A 16 -0.67 4.76 -1.95
C PHE A 16 0.03 4.47 -0.61
N ALA A 17 -0.35 3.37 0.03
CA ALA A 17 0.23 2.89 1.28
C ALA A 17 1.09 1.64 1.00
N PRO A 18 2.36 1.76 0.56
CA PRO A 18 3.20 0.63 0.15
C PRO A 18 3.55 -0.35 1.29
N GLY A 19 3.34 0.07 2.53
CA GLY A 19 3.81 -0.64 3.72
C GLY A 19 5.22 -0.23 4.11
N CYS A 20 5.46 -0.16 5.42
CA CYS A 20 6.70 0.38 5.98
C CYS A 20 7.94 -0.43 5.61
N LYS A 21 7.84 -1.77 5.55
CA LYS A 21 8.97 -2.63 5.18
C LYS A 21 9.42 -2.37 3.75
N LEU A 22 8.47 -2.33 2.81
CA LEU A 22 8.77 -2.06 1.41
C LEU A 22 9.34 -0.65 1.22
N LEU A 23 8.78 0.35 1.90
CA LEU A 23 9.28 1.72 1.88
C LEU A 23 10.75 1.83 2.34
N GLN A 24 11.16 1.01 3.32
CA GLN A 24 12.51 1.02 3.87
C GLN A 24 13.51 0.21 3.04
N LEU A 25 13.11 -0.97 2.56
CA LEU A 25 14.01 -1.89 1.88
C LEU A 25 14.13 -1.61 0.38
N GLU A 26 13.04 -1.15 -0.25
CA GLU A 26 12.95 -0.99 -1.71
C GLU A 26 12.34 0.37 -2.11
N PRO A 27 12.91 1.51 -1.66
CA PRO A 27 12.34 2.84 -1.92
C PRO A 27 12.25 3.19 -3.42
N GLN A 28 13.18 2.67 -4.24
CA GLN A 28 13.15 2.85 -5.69
C GLN A 28 11.94 2.14 -6.31
N THR A 29 11.67 0.92 -5.86
CA THR A 29 10.50 0.14 -6.30
C THR A 29 9.20 0.85 -5.88
N VAL A 30 9.14 1.39 -4.66
CA VAL A 30 8.00 2.20 -4.22
C VAL A 30 7.78 3.43 -5.11
N SER A 31 8.85 4.15 -5.48
CA SER A 31 8.75 5.30 -6.39
C SER A 31 8.18 4.88 -7.75
N GLN A 32 8.63 3.76 -8.31
CA GLN A 32 8.14 3.25 -9.59
C GLN A 32 6.64 2.92 -9.54
N LEU A 33 6.19 2.28 -8.46
CA LEU A 33 4.78 1.93 -8.26
C LEU A 33 3.92 3.18 -8.01
N TYR A 34 4.45 4.16 -7.28
CA TYR A 34 3.80 5.46 -7.10
C TYR A 34 3.63 6.18 -8.44
N ASP A 35 4.69 6.27 -9.26
CA ASP A 35 4.64 6.91 -10.57
C ASP A 35 3.63 6.22 -11.50
N TYR A 36 3.57 4.89 -11.46
CA TYR A 36 2.56 4.12 -12.17
C TYR A 36 1.14 4.50 -11.76
N LEU A 37 0.83 4.52 -10.46
CA LEU A 37 -0.49 4.91 -9.96
C LEU A 37 -0.81 6.38 -10.26
N HIS A 38 0.19 7.25 -10.20
CA HIS A 38 0.05 8.67 -10.53
C HIS A 38 -0.32 8.88 -12.00
N GLN A 39 0.24 8.07 -12.91
CA GLN A 39 -0.14 8.10 -14.32
C GLN A 39 -1.59 7.65 -14.56
N LEU A 40 -2.10 6.70 -13.75
CA LEU A 40 -3.47 6.20 -13.88
C LEU A 40 -4.53 7.15 -13.31
N PHE A 41 -4.27 7.70 -12.12
CA PHE A 41 -5.29 8.40 -11.34
C PHE A 41 -5.05 9.91 -11.20
N GLY A 42 -3.91 10.42 -11.70
CA GLY A 42 -3.53 11.81 -11.50
C GLY A 42 -3.12 12.04 -10.05
N THR A 43 -3.75 13.01 -9.38
CA THR A 43 -3.36 13.39 -8.01
C THR A 43 -3.59 12.25 -7.02
N ILE A 44 -2.50 11.71 -6.51
CA ILE A 44 -2.47 10.72 -5.42
C ILE A 44 -1.47 11.16 -4.36
N HIS A 45 -1.56 10.57 -3.17
CA HIS A 45 -0.69 10.86 -2.04
C HIS A 45 0.08 9.62 -1.59
N LEU A 46 1.34 9.77 -1.19
CA LEU A 46 2.10 8.67 -0.60
C LEU A 46 1.85 8.62 0.91
N TYR A 47 1.28 7.51 1.39
CA TYR A 47 1.04 7.28 2.82
C TYR A 47 2.18 6.45 3.42
N THR A 48 3.03 7.10 4.21
CA THR A 48 4.30 6.54 4.71
C THR A 48 4.21 5.94 6.12
N ARG A 49 3.03 5.97 6.75
CA ARG A 49 2.83 5.45 8.11
C ARG A 49 2.79 3.93 8.12
N CYS A 50 3.32 3.33 9.19
CA CYS A 50 3.32 1.89 9.42
C CYS A 50 2.01 1.47 10.10
N CYS A 51 1.26 0.53 9.52
CA CYS A 51 -0.02 0.09 10.11
C CYS A 51 0.13 -0.52 11.51
N GLY A 52 1.29 -1.13 11.83
CA GLY A 52 1.56 -1.69 13.15
C GLY A 52 1.93 -0.65 14.22
N LEU A 53 2.24 0.58 13.80
CA LEU A 53 2.56 1.72 14.68
C LEU A 53 1.56 2.87 14.47
N ASP A 54 0.52 2.66 13.67
CA ASP A 54 -0.49 3.67 13.39
C ASP A 54 -1.55 3.61 14.49
N ASP A 55 -1.21 4.20 15.63
CA ASP A 55 -2.07 4.33 16.80
C ASP A 55 -3.17 5.39 16.64
N ALA A 56 -3.20 6.06 15.48
CA ALA A 56 -3.73 7.41 15.45
C ALA A 56 -5.23 7.51 15.25
N ARG A 57 -5.95 6.53 14.68
CA ARG A 57 -7.39 6.70 14.34
C ARG A 57 -7.70 8.08 13.72
N GLN A 58 -6.75 8.65 12.97
CA GLN A 58 -6.73 10.07 12.57
C GLN A 58 -7.17 10.29 11.12
N HIS A 59 -7.52 9.22 10.41
CA HIS A 59 -8.11 9.33 9.08
C HIS A 59 -9.62 9.46 9.24
N ASP A 60 -10.12 10.68 9.24
CA ASP A 60 -11.55 10.99 9.37
C ASP A 60 -12.24 11.21 8.00
N GLU A 61 -11.46 11.41 6.93
CA GLU A 61 -11.98 11.58 5.57
C GLU A 61 -12.20 10.26 4.84
N GLU A 62 -13.24 10.19 4.01
CA GLU A 62 -13.44 9.04 3.13
C GLU A 62 -12.38 9.03 2.03
N ALA A 63 -11.63 7.94 1.92
CA ALA A 63 -10.46 7.86 1.03
C ALA A 63 -10.25 6.44 0.49
N VAL A 64 -9.53 6.34 -0.63
CA VAL A 64 -9.08 5.05 -1.17
C VAL A 64 -7.63 4.80 -0.77
N PHE A 65 -7.37 3.64 -0.17
CA PHE A 65 -6.03 3.19 0.13
C PHE A 65 -5.64 2.05 -0.81
N ILE A 66 -4.62 2.28 -1.62
CA ILE A 66 -4.01 1.29 -2.49
C ILE A 66 -2.78 0.74 -1.78
N THR A 67 -2.67 -0.58 -1.63
CA THR A 67 -1.53 -1.20 -0.94
C THR A 67 -1.10 -2.52 -1.56
N LEU A 68 0.17 -2.88 -1.34
CA LEU A 68 0.74 -4.21 -1.64
C LEU A 68 1.00 -5.02 -0.36
N CYS A 69 0.81 -4.40 0.80
CA CYS A 69 1.11 -5.00 2.09
C CYS A 69 -0.17 -5.58 2.67
N SER A 70 -0.27 -6.91 2.72
CA SER A 70 -1.43 -7.62 3.28
C SER A 70 -1.76 -7.20 4.71
N SER A 71 -0.74 -6.93 5.53
CA SER A 71 -0.92 -6.39 6.88
C SER A 71 -1.53 -4.99 6.87
N CYS A 72 -1.08 -4.09 5.98
CA CYS A 72 -1.68 -2.76 5.86
C CYS A 72 -3.11 -2.86 5.34
N PHE A 73 -3.37 -3.72 4.35
CA PHE A 73 -4.71 -3.97 3.82
C PHE A 73 -5.68 -4.33 4.94
N LYS A 74 -5.31 -5.33 5.76
CA LYS A 74 -6.12 -5.78 6.88
C LYS A 74 -6.24 -4.72 7.98
N VAL A 75 -5.13 -4.21 8.49
CA VAL A 75 -5.14 -3.33 9.66
C VAL A 75 -5.85 -2.01 9.38
N TYR A 76 -5.59 -1.37 8.23
CA TYR A 76 -6.28 -0.13 7.88
C TYR A 76 -7.76 -0.37 7.60
N GLY A 77 -8.12 -1.41 6.84
CA GLY A 77 -9.52 -1.75 6.57
C GLY A 77 -10.32 -2.10 7.82
N ASP A 78 -9.70 -2.76 8.81
CA ASP A 78 -10.34 -3.08 10.09
C ASP A 78 -10.43 -1.84 11.03
N THR A 79 -9.51 -0.87 10.88
CA THR A 79 -9.40 0.28 11.79
C THR A 79 -10.26 1.47 11.35
N TYR A 80 -10.34 1.74 10.05
CA TYR A 80 -10.97 2.94 9.49
C TYR A 80 -12.18 2.56 8.65
N ALA A 81 -13.38 2.79 9.17
CA ALA A 81 -14.64 2.45 8.49
C ALA A 81 -14.89 3.24 7.19
N ASN A 82 -14.19 4.36 7.03
CA ASN A 82 -14.23 5.31 5.93
C ASN A 82 -13.19 5.04 4.84
N LEU A 83 -12.37 3.99 4.96
CA LEU A 83 -11.39 3.65 3.94
C LEU A 83 -11.90 2.58 2.98
N HIS A 84 -11.74 2.86 1.70
CA HIS A 84 -11.93 1.91 0.61
C HIS A 84 -10.57 1.27 0.30
N MET A 85 -10.35 0.05 0.77
CA MET A 85 -9.10 -0.66 0.56
C MET A 85 -9.04 -1.29 -0.83
N ARG A 86 -7.90 -1.13 -1.51
CA ARG A 86 -7.61 -1.73 -2.81
C ARG A 86 -6.24 -2.38 -2.82
N ASP A 87 -6.18 -3.60 -3.35
CA ASP A 87 -4.92 -4.26 -3.63
C ASP A 87 -4.33 -3.69 -4.92
N PHE A 88 -3.03 -3.41 -4.92
CA PHE A 88 -2.34 -2.90 -6.09
C PHE A 88 -2.43 -3.85 -7.28
N TRP A 89 -2.35 -5.17 -7.08
CA TRP A 89 -2.33 -6.14 -8.16
C TRP A 89 -3.70 -6.32 -8.82
N ASP A 90 -4.78 -6.11 -8.06
CA ASP A 90 -6.13 -6.04 -8.63
C ASP A 90 -6.23 -4.84 -9.57
N ILE A 91 -5.78 -3.66 -9.12
CA ILE A 91 -5.70 -2.47 -9.98
C ILE A 91 -4.79 -2.74 -11.18
N TYR A 92 -3.61 -3.31 -10.98
CA TYR A 92 -2.73 -3.62 -12.10
C TYR A 92 -3.42 -4.54 -13.11
N THR A 93 -4.14 -5.57 -12.64
CA THR A 93 -4.89 -6.49 -13.51
C THR A 93 -5.94 -5.78 -14.36
N ASP A 94 -6.63 -4.77 -13.80
CA ASP A 94 -7.65 -3.99 -14.51
C ASP A 94 -7.08 -3.07 -15.60
N TYR A 95 -5.82 -2.66 -15.47
CA TYR A 95 -5.19 -1.64 -16.32
C TYR A 95 -4.00 -2.13 -17.16
N LYS A 96 -3.46 -3.34 -16.91
CA LYS A 96 -2.23 -3.85 -17.54
C LYS A 96 -2.26 -3.89 -19.07
N ASP A 97 -3.44 -4.04 -19.68
CA ASP A 97 -3.59 -4.07 -21.14
C ASP A 97 -3.37 -2.69 -21.78
N ILE A 98 -3.50 -1.61 -20.99
CA ILE A 98 -3.34 -0.22 -21.43
C ILE A 98 -2.01 0.35 -20.90
N TYR A 99 -1.70 0.06 -19.64
CA TYR A 99 -0.50 0.52 -18.95
C TYR A 99 0.25 -0.69 -18.37
N PRO A 100 1.05 -1.41 -19.17
CA PRO A 100 1.82 -2.54 -18.67
C PRO A 100 3.02 -2.05 -17.84
N LEU A 101 3.31 -2.75 -16.74
CA LEU A 101 4.54 -2.54 -16.00
C LEU A 101 5.72 -3.14 -16.77
N LYS A 102 6.86 -2.44 -16.79
CA LYS A 102 8.09 -3.00 -17.34
C LYS A 102 8.63 -4.08 -16.42
N ASP A 103 9.09 -5.19 -17.00
CA ASP A 103 9.76 -6.28 -16.28
C ASP A 103 8.96 -6.83 -15.07
N GLU A 104 7.64 -7.00 -15.24
CA GLU A 104 6.68 -7.48 -14.22
C GLU A 104 7.20 -8.68 -13.40
N LYS A 105 7.84 -9.66 -14.04
CA LYS A 105 8.42 -10.84 -13.35
C LYS A 105 9.50 -10.47 -12.34
N GLU A 106 10.37 -9.53 -12.71
CA GLU A 106 11.46 -9.08 -11.82
C GLU A 106 10.90 -8.21 -10.69
N LEU A 107 9.86 -7.43 -10.98
CA LEU A 107 9.14 -6.66 -9.97
C LEU A 107 8.48 -7.56 -8.93
N HIS A 108 7.75 -8.61 -9.35
CA HIS A 108 7.20 -9.61 -8.43
C HIS A 108 8.28 -10.23 -7.55
N LYS A 109 9.38 -10.69 -8.16
CA LYS A 109 10.49 -11.29 -7.42
C LYS A 109 11.08 -10.35 -6.37
N LYS A 110 11.28 -9.07 -6.71
CA LYS A 110 11.76 -8.05 -5.76
C LYS A 110 10.78 -7.83 -4.61
N LEU A 111 9.50 -7.69 -4.93
CA LEU A 111 8.45 -7.49 -3.94
C LEU A 111 8.32 -8.70 -3.02
N ASP A 112 8.33 -9.91 -3.56
CA ASP A 112 8.33 -11.15 -2.78
C ASP A 112 9.54 -11.18 -1.84
N THR A 113 10.75 -10.91 -2.35
CA THR A 113 11.98 -10.89 -1.54
C THR A 113 11.93 -9.83 -0.42
N ALA A 114 11.47 -8.62 -0.74
CA ALA A 114 11.40 -7.52 0.22
C ALA A 114 10.33 -7.74 1.28
N MET A 115 9.24 -8.43 0.92
CA MET A 115 8.13 -8.72 1.82
C MET A 115 8.34 -10.05 2.57
N GLU A 116 9.16 -10.96 2.05
CA GLU A 116 9.58 -12.21 2.69
C GLU A 116 10.37 -11.96 3.98
N GLY A 117 10.12 -12.81 4.97
CA GLY A 117 10.70 -12.71 6.31
C GLY A 117 9.81 -11.95 7.29
N ALA A 118 9.72 -12.48 8.51
CA ALA A 118 8.98 -11.85 9.58
C ALA A 118 9.45 -10.40 9.76
N PHE A 119 8.50 -9.50 9.99
CA PHE A 119 8.76 -8.25 10.70
C PHE A 119 9.72 -8.57 11.85
N PRO A 120 10.76 -7.77 12.16
CA PRO A 120 11.73 -8.10 13.20
C PRO A 120 11.06 -8.00 14.58
N LYS A 121 10.14 -8.94 14.86
CA LYS A 121 9.31 -9.04 16.05
C LYS A 121 10.21 -9.07 17.26
N GLU A 122 11.28 -9.86 17.21
CA GLU A 122 12.27 -9.92 18.30
C GLU A 122 12.97 -8.58 18.55
N GLY A 123 13.27 -7.81 17.51
CA GLY A 123 13.88 -6.48 17.62
C GLY A 123 12.90 -5.45 18.20
N LEU A 124 11.66 -5.48 17.75
CA LEU A 124 10.57 -4.63 18.23
C LEU A 124 10.11 -4.99 19.65
N ASP A 125 10.00 -6.27 19.97
CA ASP A 125 9.66 -6.77 21.31
C ASP A 125 10.76 -6.38 22.29
N LYS A 126 12.04 -6.56 21.93
CA LYS A 126 13.16 -6.07 22.74
C LYS A 126 13.11 -4.57 22.97
N TRP A 127 12.84 -3.79 21.92
CA TRP A 127 12.71 -2.33 22.02
C TRP A 127 11.51 -1.92 22.89
N TYR A 128 10.35 -2.55 22.72
CA TYR A 128 9.13 -2.31 23.48
C TYR A 128 9.29 -2.65 24.97
N HIS A 129 9.94 -3.78 25.28
CA HIS A 129 10.26 -4.15 26.66
C HIS A 129 11.33 -3.24 27.29
N ALA A 130 12.24 -2.67 26.48
CA ALA A 130 13.21 -1.69 26.96
C ALA A 130 12.57 -0.34 27.32
N LEU A 131 11.49 0.07 26.64
CA LEU A 131 10.74 1.30 26.94
C LEU A 131 9.83 1.21 28.17
N LYS A 132 9.52 -0.02 28.63
CA LYS A 132 8.71 -0.26 29.84
C LYS A 132 9.54 -0.33 31.14
N LYS A 133 10.84 -0.04 31.09
CA LYS A 133 11.72 0.14 32.26
C LYS A 133 11.92 1.62 32.55
#